data_AF-A0AA38HRR1-F1
#
_entry.id   AF-A0AA38HRR1-F1
#
_cell.length_a   1.000
_cell.length_b   1.000
_cell.length_c   1.000
_cell.angle_alpha   90.00
_cell.angle_beta   90.00
_cell.angle_gamma   90.00
#
_symmetry.space_group_name_H-M   'P 1'
#
loop_
_entity.id
_entity.type
_entity.pdbx_description
1 polymer ?
#
loop_
_entity_poly.entity_id
_entity_poly.type
_entity_poly.pdbx_seq_one_letter_code
_entity_poly.pdbx_strand_id
1 'polypeptide(L)'
;MVTSIVLSFFHPCTCECVLQVGPAGSHFGLLACLIVEVLNAWPLLKHPTQALCKLLSITLLLFLIGLLPWVDNYAHLFGFVFGFILSYALLPFISFGAYERRKKVVLIWVCLLSAGFLFISLVRLFYFIPVYDCKICSYFNCIPFTRDFCASQNIHFKREEPVV
;
A
#
# COMPACT_ATOMS: atom_id res chain seq x y z
N MET A 1 16.40 0.76 1.00
CA MET A 1 14.94 0.60 0.87
C MET A 1 14.20 1.72 1.62
N VAL A 2 14.37 1.87 2.93
CA VAL A 2 13.71 2.93 3.74
C VAL A 2 14.24 4.34 3.42
N THR A 3 15.55 4.49 3.19
CA THR A 3 16.18 5.79 2.85
C THR A 3 15.74 6.36 1.51
N SER A 4 15.45 5.50 0.52
CA SER A 4 14.94 5.93 -0.79
C SER A 4 13.47 6.36 -0.74
N ILE A 5 12.66 5.78 0.14
CA ILE A 5 11.25 6.18 0.36
C ILE A 5 11.18 7.59 0.96
N VAL A 6 12.06 7.89 1.92
CA VAL A 6 12.04 9.20 2.63
C VAL A 6 12.53 10.33 1.73
N LEU A 7 13.50 10.08 0.84
CA LEU A 7 14.01 11.10 -0.09
C LEU A 7 13.02 11.46 -1.21
N SER A 8 12.15 10.53 -1.64
CA SER A 8 11.11 10.81 -2.64
C SER A 8 9.92 11.62 -2.12
N PHE A 9 9.76 11.75 -0.80
CA PHE A 9 8.65 12.47 -0.19
C PHE A 9 8.87 13.99 -0.04
N PHE A 10 10.13 14.45 -0.10
CA PHE A 10 10.48 15.84 0.27
C PHE A 10 10.71 16.80 -0.90
N HIS A 11 10.52 16.37 -2.16
CA HIS A 11 10.66 17.26 -3.31
C HIS A 11 9.33 17.43 -4.07
N PRO A 12 8.78 18.65 -4.20
CA PRO A 12 7.61 18.89 -5.00
C PRO A 12 7.99 19.04 -6.48
N CYS A 13 7.06 18.62 -7.34
CA CYS A 13 6.98 18.83 -8.80
C CYS A 13 7.67 17.80 -9.73
N THR A 14 6.80 16.92 -10.25
CA THR A 14 6.78 16.27 -11.59
C THR A 14 7.74 15.13 -11.96
N CYS A 15 7.14 14.18 -12.71
CA CYS A 15 7.71 13.10 -13.54
C CYS A 15 8.21 11.82 -12.85
N GLU A 16 7.79 10.70 -13.45
CA GLU A 16 8.12 9.30 -13.18
C GLU A 16 9.46 9.08 -12.46
N CYS A 17 9.37 8.65 -11.19
CA CYS A 17 10.51 8.07 -10.48
C CYS A 17 10.20 6.60 -10.19
N VAL A 18 10.47 5.75 -11.18
CA VAL A 18 10.44 4.29 -10.98
C VAL A 18 11.67 3.90 -10.15
N LEU A 19 11.52 3.92 -8.81
CA LEU A 19 12.48 3.30 -7.90
C LEU A 19 12.23 1.79 -7.88
N GLN A 20 13.13 1.05 -8.55
CA GLN A 20 13.06 -0.40 -8.70
C GLN A 20 13.58 -1.12 -7.45
N VAL A 21 12.74 -1.23 -6.43
CA VAL A 21 12.81 -2.28 -5.39
C VAL A 21 11.39 -2.64 -4.97
N GLY A 22 10.95 -3.88 -5.21
CA GLY A 22 9.63 -4.40 -4.80
C GLY A 22 8.43 -3.73 -5.49
N PRO A 23 8.19 -3.93 -6.79
CA PRO A 23 7.20 -3.17 -7.59
C PRO A 23 5.73 -3.42 -7.20
N ALA A 24 5.45 -4.46 -6.41
CA ALA A 24 4.11 -4.87 -6.03
C ALA A 24 3.39 -3.82 -5.17
N GLY A 25 3.93 -3.46 -4.00
CA GLY A 25 3.26 -2.52 -3.07
C GLY A 25 3.17 -1.09 -3.60
N SER A 26 4.17 -0.63 -4.36
CA SER A 26 4.17 0.71 -4.98
C SER A 26 3.13 0.85 -6.08
N HIS A 27 2.88 -0.23 -6.85
CA HIS A 27 1.82 -0.24 -7.87
C HIS A 27 0.43 -0.06 -7.23
N PHE A 28 0.16 -0.74 -6.12
CA PHE A 28 -1.08 -0.54 -5.37
C PHE A 28 -1.19 0.86 -4.76
N GLY A 29 -0.07 1.46 -4.33
CA GLY A 29 -0.02 2.85 -3.90
C GLY A 29 -0.34 3.84 -5.04
N LEU A 30 0.16 3.60 -6.25
CA LEU A 30 -0.16 4.41 -7.44
C LEU A 30 -1.64 4.28 -7.83
N LEU A 31 -2.19 3.06 -7.80
CA LEU A 31 -3.62 2.83 -8.03
C LEU A 31 -4.49 3.58 -7.01
N ALA A 32 -4.09 3.60 -5.73
CA ALA A 32 -4.76 4.38 -4.71
C ALA A 32 -4.72 5.88 -5.01
N CYS A 33 -3.58 6.40 -5.49
CA CYS A 33 -3.44 7.80 -5.90
C CYS A 33 -4.39 8.17 -7.06
N LEU A 34 -4.45 7.33 -8.09
CA LEU A 34 -5.35 7.52 -9.23
C LEU A 34 -6.83 7.51 -8.81
N ILE A 35 -7.19 6.64 -7.85
CA ILE A 35 -8.55 6.61 -7.29
C ILE A 35 -8.86 7.94 -6.58
N VAL A 36 -7.95 8.44 -5.73
CA VAL A 36 -8.13 9.73 -5.04
C VAL A 36 -8.24 10.88 -6.04
N GLU A 37 -7.45 10.88 -7.11
CA GLU A 37 -7.53 11.89 -8.16
C GLU A 37 -8.90 11.89 -8.86
N VAL A 38 -9.42 10.72 -9.25
CA VAL A 38 -10.76 10.58 -9.84
C VAL A 38 -11.86 11.02 -8.87
N LEU A 39 -11.74 10.69 -7.58
CA LEU A 39 -12.70 11.11 -6.56
C LEU A 39 -12.76 12.64 -6.42
N ASN A 40 -11.62 13.31 -6.50
CA ASN A 40 -11.56 14.77 -6.40
C ASN A 40 -11.94 15.48 -7.70
N ALA A 41 -11.65 14.87 -8.84
CA ALA A 41 -12.04 15.35 -10.16
C ALA A 41 -13.47 14.93 -10.57
N TRP A 42 -14.23 14.27 -9.69
CA TRP A 42 -15.59 13.77 -9.97
C TRP A 42 -16.53 14.78 -10.66
N PRO A 43 -16.64 16.06 -10.24
CA PRO A 43 -17.52 17.02 -10.90
C PRO A 43 -17.01 17.48 -12.28
N LEU A 44 -15.72 17.27 -12.59
CA LEU A 44 -15.12 17.65 -13.88
C LEU A 44 -15.26 16.53 -14.93
N LEU A 45 -15.37 15.28 -14.50
CA LEU A 45 -15.48 14.12 -15.39
C LEU A 45 -16.92 13.94 -15.89
N LYS A 46 -17.08 13.64 -17.19
CA LYS A 46 -18.38 13.29 -17.79
C LYS A 46 -18.94 11.95 -17.28
N HIS A 47 -18.06 10.97 -17.03
CA HIS A 47 -18.42 9.62 -16.57
C HIS A 47 -17.50 9.12 -15.44
N PRO A 48 -17.54 9.74 -14.24
CA PRO A 48 -16.63 9.43 -13.13
C PRO A 48 -16.85 8.02 -12.57
N THR A 49 -18.10 7.54 -12.53
CA THR A 49 -18.44 6.19 -12.04
C THR A 49 -17.81 5.09 -12.86
N GLN A 50 -17.80 5.22 -14.20
CA GLN A 50 -17.18 4.23 -15.09
C GLN A 50 -15.65 4.20 -14.92
N ALA A 51 -15.01 5.36 -14.77
CA ALA A 51 -13.57 5.44 -14.53
C ALA A 51 -13.20 4.79 -13.18
N LEU A 52 -13.95 5.11 -12.13
CA LEU A 52 -13.74 4.53 -10.80
C LEU A 52 -13.96 3.01 -10.81
N CYS A 53 -15.05 2.53 -11.41
CA CYS A 53 -15.33 1.10 -11.49
C CYS A 53 -14.23 0.34 -12.24
N LYS A 54 -13.67 0.91 -13.32
CA LYS A 54 -12.52 0.30 -14.02
C LYS A 54 -11.30 0.18 -13.11
N LEU A 55 -10.91 1.27 -12.44
CA LEU A 55 -9.75 1.27 -11.54
C LEU A 55 -9.93 0.29 -10.37
N LEU A 56 -11.09 0.31 -9.71
CA LEU A 56 -11.41 -0.61 -8.62
C LEU A 56 -11.44 -2.08 -9.08
N SER A 57 -11.97 -2.35 -10.27
CA SER A 57 -11.99 -3.71 -10.82
C SER A 57 -10.58 -4.24 -11.08
N ILE A 58 -9.68 -3.39 -11.59
CA ILE A 58 -8.26 -3.73 -11.79
C ILE A 58 -7.60 -3.98 -10.43
N THR A 59 -7.77 -3.10 -9.44
CA THR A 59 -7.22 -3.29 -8.09
C THR A 59 -7.69 -4.59 -7.45
N LEU A 60 -8.99 -4.91 -7.56
CA LEU A 60 -9.55 -6.14 -7.02
C LEU A 60 -8.99 -7.37 -7.73
N LEU A 61 -8.90 -7.36 -9.06
CA LEU A 61 -8.28 -8.44 -9.83
C LEU A 61 -6.83 -8.66 -9.43
N LEU A 62 -6.04 -7.59 -9.31
CA LEU A 62 -4.65 -7.69 -8.88
C LEU A 62 -4.53 -8.21 -7.45
N PHE A 63 -5.45 -7.83 -6.55
CA PHE A 63 -5.49 -8.36 -5.20
C PHE A 63 -5.83 -9.85 -5.19
N LEU A 64 -6.82 -10.27 -5.98
CA LEU A 64 -7.22 -11.69 -6.14
C LEU A 64 -6.12 -12.54 -6.78
N ILE A 65 -5.38 -12.00 -7.76
CA ILE A 65 -4.19 -12.66 -8.33
C ILE A 65 -3.06 -12.69 -7.29
N GLY A 66 -2.99 -11.71 -6.39
CA GLY A 66 -2.06 -11.69 -5.26
C GLY A 66 -2.33 -12.75 -4.18
N LEU A 67 -3.47 -13.44 -4.22
CA LEU A 67 -3.74 -14.59 -3.34
C LEU A 67 -2.99 -15.86 -3.76
N LEU A 68 -2.26 -15.85 -4.89
CA LEU A 68 -1.44 -16.97 -5.33
C LEU A 68 -0.21 -17.18 -4.41
N PRO A 69 0.30 -18.43 -4.30
CA PRO A 69 1.52 -18.71 -3.56
C PRO A 69 2.68 -17.87 -4.12
N TRP A 70 3.56 -17.36 -3.25
CA TRP A 70 4.67 -16.40 -3.48
C TRP A 70 4.36 -14.90 -3.42
N VAL A 71 3.09 -14.48 -3.42
CA VAL A 71 2.75 -13.04 -3.41
C VAL A 71 2.32 -12.59 -2.01
N ASP A 72 2.88 -11.49 -1.53
CA ASP A 72 2.61 -10.94 -0.20
C ASP A 72 1.40 -9.97 -0.25
N ASN A 73 0.27 -10.40 0.30
CA ASN A 73 -0.95 -9.59 0.38
C ASN A 73 -0.86 -8.45 1.41
N TYR A 74 0.04 -8.55 2.40
CA TYR A 74 0.32 -7.42 3.29
C TYR A 74 0.94 -6.28 2.48
N ALA A 75 1.91 -6.55 1.61
CA ALA A 75 2.53 -5.52 0.79
C ALA A 75 1.50 -4.80 -0.11
N HIS A 76 0.54 -5.53 -0.70
CA HIS A 76 -0.53 -4.95 -1.52
C HIS A 76 -1.54 -4.15 -0.69
N LEU A 77 -2.08 -4.72 0.39
CA LEU A 77 -3.08 -4.08 1.22
C LEU A 77 -2.52 -2.82 1.89
N PHE A 78 -1.38 -2.94 2.56
CA PHE A 78 -0.78 -1.81 3.26
C PHE A 78 -0.19 -0.79 2.29
N GLY A 79 0.30 -1.21 1.11
CA GLY A 79 0.69 -0.30 0.04
C GLY A 79 -0.49 0.54 -0.49
N PHE A 80 -1.64 -0.09 -0.71
CA PHE A 80 -2.87 0.60 -1.13
C PHE A 80 -3.36 1.58 -0.06
N VAL A 81 -3.46 1.15 1.20
CA VAL A 81 -3.95 1.99 2.30
C VAL A 81 -3.01 3.17 2.56
N PHE A 82 -1.70 2.91 2.60
CA PHE A 82 -0.69 3.95 2.79
C PHE A 82 -0.73 4.97 1.63
N GLY A 83 -0.78 4.48 0.38
CA GLY A 83 -0.92 5.33 -0.80
C GLY A 83 -2.18 6.18 -0.76
N PHE A 84 -3.32 5.61 -0.40
CA PHE A 84 -4.61 6.31 -0.32
C PHE A 84 -4.57 7.47 0.69
N ILE A 85 -4.07 7.22 1.90
CA ILE A 85 -3.93 8.24 2.95
C ILE A 85 -2.97 9.34 2.50
N LEU A 86 -1.85 8.96 1.90
CA LEU A 86 -0.84 9.89 1.46
C LEU A 86 -1.33 10.79 0.33
N SER A 87 -2.11 10.24 -0.61
CA SER A 87 -2.69 11.01 -1.70
C SER A 87 -3.58 12.14 -1.19
N TYR A 88 -4.36 11.93 -0.13
CA TYR A 88 -5.12 13.04 0.50
C TYR A 88 -4.23 14.09 1.18
N ALA A 89 -3.02 13.74 1.62
CA ALA A 89 -2.08 14.69 2.19
C ALA A 89 -1.32 15.50 1.13
N LEU A 90 -0.96 14.86 0.01
CA LEU A 90 -0.07 15.43 -1.01
C LEU A 90 -0.79 16.10 -2.19
N LEU A 91 -1.99 15.63 -2.57
CA LEU A 91 -2.65 16.21 -3.75
C LEU A 91 -3.13 17.65 -3.47
N PRO A 92 -2.82 18.61 -4.36
CA PRO A 92 -3.25 19.99 -4.22
C PRO A 92 -4.74 20.11 -4.57
N PHE A 93 -5.62 20.06 -3.56
CA PHE A 93 -7.04 20.34 -3.75
C PHE A 93 -7.28 21.84 -3.83
N ILE A 94 -7.64 22.34 -5.01
CA ILE A 94 -8.09 23.72 -5.23
C ILE A 94 -9.23 24.02 -4.23
N SER A 95 -8.96 24.83 -3.20
CA SER A 95 -9.96 25.35 -2.26
C SER A 95 -10.04 26.84 -2.40
N PHE A 96 -11.21 27.36 -2.70
CA PHE A 96 -11.49 28.78 -2.60
C PHE A 96 -12.16 29.04 -1.24
N GLY A 97 -11.40 29.51 -0.23
CA GLY A 97 -11.94 29.95 1.07
C GLY A 97 -11.03 29.76 2.31
N ALA A 98 -11.00 30.74 3.21
CA ALA A 98 -10.17 30.72 4.44
C ALA A 98 -10.67 29.74 5.52
N TYR A 99 -11.99 29.55 5.65
CA TYR A 99 -12.60 28.56 6.56
C TYR A 99 -12.33 27.13 6.08
N GLU A 100 -12.40 26.90 4.76
CA GLU A 100 -12.07 25.62 4.13
C GLU A 100 -10.56 25.30 4.19
N ARG A 101 -9.69 26.33 4.23
CA ARG A 101 -8.24 26.14 4.42
C ARG A 101 -7.89 25.48 5.76
N ARG A 102 -8.52 25.88 6.86
CA ARG A 102 -8.23 25.28 8.19
C ARG A 102 -8.60 23.80 8.23
N LYS A 103 -9.78 23.44 7.70
CA LYS A 103 -10.23 22.04 7.61
C LYS A 103 -9.27 21.20 6.76
N LYS A 104 -8.79 21.74 5.64
CA LYS A 104 -7.80 21.08 4.78
C LYS A 104 -6.46 20.87 5.48
N VAL A 105 -5.95 21.88 6.19
CA VAL A 105 -4.70 21.75 6.96
C VAL A 105 -4.85 20.69 8.06
N VAL A 106 -5.98 20.67 8.77
CA VAL A 106 -6.27 19.64 9.77
C VAL A 106 -6.32 18.26 9.11
N LEU A 107 -6.98 18.12 7.96
CA LEU A 107 -7.02 16.86 7.20
C LEU A 107 -5.62 16.38 6.82
N ILE A 108 -4.77 17.26 6.31
CA ILE A 108 -3.37 16.93 5.95
C ILE A 108 -2.61 16.42 7.18
N TRP A 109 -2.71 17.11 8.33
CA TRP A 109 -2.06 16.68 9.57
C TRP A 109 -2.56 15.31 10.04
N VAL A 110 -3.88 15.08 9.99
CA VAL A 110 -4.47 13.78 10.33
C VAL A 110 -3.96 12.68 9.40
N CYS A 111 -3.93 12.92 8.09
CA CYS A 111 -3.40 11.98 7.10
C CYS A 111 -1.91 11.68 7.37
N LEU A 112 -1.07 12.70 7.57
CA LEU A 112 0.36 12.51 7.85
C LEU A 112 0.61 11.73 9.15
N LEU A 113 -0.13 12.04 10.22
CA LEU A 113 -0.02 11.31 11.49
C LEU A 113 -0.45 9.85 11.33
N SER A 114 -1.56 9.59 10.64
CA SER A 114 -2.03 8.23 10.37
C SER A 114 -1.07 7.44 9.47
N ALA A 115 -0.46 8.08 8.46
CA ALA A 115 0.55 7.47 7.61
C ALA A 115 1.82 7.11 8.40
N GLY A 116 2.28 8.02 9.28
CA GLY A 116 3.41 7.75 10.17
C GLY A 116 3.14 6.60 11.14
N PHE A 117 1.95 6.55 11.74
CA PHE A 117 1.54 5.44 12.61
C PHE A 117 1.52 4.10 11.86
N LEU A 118 0.97 4.09 10.64
CA LEU A 118 0.89 2.89 9.80
C LEU A 118 2.30 2.43 9.37
N PHE A 119 3.19 3.36 9.03
CA PHE A 119 4.58 3.05 8.71
C PHE A 119 5.34 2.44 9.91
N ILE A 120 5.20 3.02 11.11
CA ILE A 120 5.80 2.48 12.33
C ILE A 120 5.24 1.08 12.63
N SER A 121 3.94 0.90 12.46
CA SER A 121 3.27 -0.40 12.68
C SER A 121 3.77 -1.47 11.71
N LEU A 122 3.98 -1.13 10.44
CA LEU A 122 4.57 -2.02 9.44
C LEU A 122 6.01 -2.40 9.79
N VAL A 123 6.85 -1.42 10.12
CA VAL A 123 8.24 -1.70 10.55
C VAL A 123 8.24 -2.61 11.77
N ARG A 124 7.33 -2.37 12.72
CA ARG A 124 7.21 -3.20 13.92
C ARG A 124 6.78 -4.63 13.58
N LEU A 125 5.79 -4.77 12.71
CA LEU A 125 5.28 -6.06 12.24
C LEU A 125 6.39 -6.86 11.56
N PHE A 126 7.08 -6.30 10.58
CA PHE A 126 8.11 -7.02 9.82
C PHE A 126 9.42 -7.27 10.59
N TYR A 127 9.79 -6.37 11.51
CA TYR A 127 11.07 -6.47 12.21
C TYR A 127 10.98 -7.25 13.53
N PHE A 128 9.89 -7.10 14.28
CA PHE A 128 9.74 -7.72 15.60
C PHE A 128 8.81 -8.95 15.61
N ILE A 129 7.94 -9.13 14.62
CA ILE A 129 7.00 -10.25 14.55
C ILE A 129 7.32 -11.06 13.30
N PRO A 130 8.15 -12.12 13.39
CA PRO A 130 8.28 -13.05 12.28
C PRO A 130 6.90 -13.59 11.90
N VAL A 131 6.48 -13.37 10.66
CA VAL A 131 5.15 -13.73 10.11
C VAL A 131 4.84 -15.24 10.23
N TYR A 132 5.86 -16.04 10.57
CA TYR A 132 5.84 -17.49 10.71
C TYR A 132 5.22 -18.00 12.03
N ASP A 133 5.16 -17.18 13.08
CA ASP A 133 4.64 -17.62 14.41
C ASP A 133 3.10 -17.50 14.54
N CYS A 134 2.43 -16.90 13.55
CA CYS A 134 1.00 -16.63 13.59
C CYS A 134 0.27 -17.34 12.44
N LYS A 135 -0.52 -18.38 12.77
CA LYS A 135 -1.32 -19.13 11.78
C LYS A 135 -2.26 -18.23 10.98
N ILE A 136 -2.99 -17.32 11.63
CA ILE A 136 -3.90 -16.35 10.97
C ILE A 136 -3.15 -15.42 9.99
N CYS A 137 -1.91 -15.05 10.32
CA CYS A 137 -1.09 -14.15 9.52
C CYS A 137 -0.58 -14.84 8.25
N SER A 138 -0.35 -16.15 8.33
CA SER A 138 -0.05 -16.99 7.16
C SER A 138 -1.26 -17.15 6.23
N TYR A 139 -2.48 -17.32 6.78
CA TYR A 139 -3.72 -17.36 5.97
C TYR A 139 -3.98 -16.07 5.18
N PHE A 140 -3.57 -14.93 5.72
CA PHE A 140 -3.73 -13.64 5.06
C PHE A 140 -2.75 -13.47 3.88
N ASN A 141 -1.60 -14.15 3.93
CA ASN A 141 -0.66 -14.22 2.81
C ASN A 141 -1.02 -15.30 1.78
N CYS A 142 -1.54 -16.44 2.22
CA CYS A 142 -1.90 -17.55 1.34
C CYS A 142 -3.16 -18.25 1.84
N ILE A 143 -4.24 -18.20 1.05
CA ILE A 143 -5.48 -18.95 1.36
C ILE A 143 -5.28 -20.40 0.88
N PRO A 144 -5.33 -21.41 1.77
CA PRO A 144 -5.19 -22.79 1.36
C PRO A 144 -6.51 -23.28 0.73
N PHE A 145 -6.66 -23.02 -0.57
CA PHE A 145 -7.78 -23.53 -1.38
C PHE A 145 -7.72 -25.07 -1.54
N THR A 146 -6.54 -25.67 -1.32
CA THR A 146 -6.28 -27.12 -1.35
C THR A 146 -5.08 -27.44 -0.45
N ARG A 147 -5.03 -28.66 0.12
CA ARG A 147 -4.10 -29.03 1.22
C ARG A 147 -2.60 -28.85 0.90
N ASP A 148 -2.22 -28.79 -0.38
CA ASP A 148 -0.83 -28.71 -0.84
C ASP A 148 -0.42 -27.35 -1.44
N PHE A 149 -1.36 -26.40 -1.64
CA PHE A 149 -1.07 -25.15 -2.37
C PHE A 149 -0.22 -24.15 -1.59
N CYS A 150 -0.40 -24.06 -0.26
CA CYS A 150 0.43 -23.23 0.62
C CYS A 150 1.53 -24.04 1.32
N ALA A 151 1.58 -25.37 1.15
CA ALA A 151 2.51 -26.27 1.83
C ALA A 151 3.88 -26.38 1.14
N SER A 152 4.01 -25.94 -0.12
CA SER A 152 5.25 -26.02 -0.91
C SER A 152 6.30 -24.93 -0.58
N GLN A 153 6.06 -24.09 0.43
CA GLN A 153 7.04 -23.10 0.93
C GLN A 153 7.90 -23.66 2.07
N ASN A 154 8.24 -24.95 2.03
CA ASN A 154 9.14 -25.58 3.00
C ASN A 154 10.60 -25.22 2.67
N ILE A 155 10.96 -23.95 2.83
CA ILE A 155 12.34 -23.51 2.81
C ILE A 155 12.92 -23.86 4.19
N HIS A 156 13.53 -25.03 4.28
CA HIS A 156 14.34 -25.46 5.42
C HIS A 156 15.50 -24.47 5.63
N PHE A 157 15.33 -23.44 6.45
CA PHE A 157 16.47 -22.74 7.05
C PHE A 157 17.02 -23.62 8.17
N LYS A 158 17.82 -24.63 7.79
CA LYS A 158 18.68 -25.33 8.75
C LYS A 158 19.77 -24.34 9.15
N ARG A 159 19.63 -23.71 10.32
CA ARG A 159 20.76 -23.07 11.00
C ARG A 159 21.75 -24.21 11.24
N GLU A 160 22.93 -24.17 10.62
CA GLU A 160 24.01 -25.09 10.97
C GLU A 160 24.33 -24.87 12.45
N GLU A 161 23.86 -25.78 13.31
CA GLU A 161 24.47 -26.00 14.61
C GLU A 161 25.90 -26.50 14.36
N PRO A 162 26.92 -25.94 15.04
CA PRO A 162 28.27 -26.46 14.92
C PRO A 162 28.29 -27.87 15.52
N VAL A 163 28.55 -28.86 14.68
CA VAL A 163 28.81 -30.22 15.15
C VAL A 163 30.19 -30.20 15.80
N VAL A 164 30.22 -30.53 17.09
CA VAL A 164 31.40 -30.80 17.93
C VAL A 164 32.30 -31.86 17.28
#